data_AF-A0A842PF27-F1
#
_entry.id   AF-A0A842PF27-F1
#
_cell.length_a   1.000
_cell.length_b   1.000
_cell.length_c   1.000
_cell.angle_alpha   90.00
_cell.angle_beta   90.00
_cell.angle_gamma   90.00
#
_symmetry.space_group_name_H-M   'P 1'
#
loop_
_entity.id
_entity.type
_entity.pdbx_description
1 polymer ?
#
loop_
_entity_poly.entity_id
_entity_poly.type
_entity_poly.pdbx_seq_one_letter_code
_entity_poly.pdbx_strand_id
1 'polypeptide(L)'
;MLAKSLVLFIGIGVIAGLAFGVYLIDVKSTSQLVFVEGPSVSIVTEKSDFKKGEAIKIRIVNSGTVPLTFHDSSYGLKITGLSGILMYAPVSAQVISNLDPGDDIEFSWDQ
;
A
#
# COMPACT_ATOMS: atom_id res chain seq x y z
N MET A 1 -4.45 49.02 14.14
CA MET A 1 -5.56 48.50 13.30
C MET A 1 -4.93 47.78 12.13
N LEU A 2 -5.24 46.50 11.91
CA LEU A 2 -4.72 45.76 10.74
C LEU A 2 -5.32 46.38 9.46
N ALA A 3 -4.52 46.53 8.40
CA ALA A 3 -5.03 47.01 7.13
C ALA A 3 -6.12 46.06 6.61
N LYS A 4 -7.26 46.60 6.16
CA LYS A 4 -8.41 45.78 5.70
C LYS A 4 -8.01 44.80 4.59
N SER A 5 -7.08 45.18 3.72
CA SER A 5 -6.52 44.31 2.68
C SER A 5 -5.75 43.13 3.26
N LEU A 6 -4.95 43.35 4.31
CA LEU A 6 -4.17 42.31 4.96
C LEU A 6 -5.07 41.25 5.60
N VAL A 7 -6.17 41.65 6.24
CA VAL A 7 -7.17 40.71 6.79
C VAL A 7 -7.77 39.84 5.67
N LEU A 8 -8.02 40.44 4.51
CA LEU A 8 -8.59 39.74 3.36
C LEU A 8 -7.62 38.70 2.77
N PHE A 9 -6.35 39.06 2.59
CA PHE A 9 -5.32 38.13 2.12
C PHE A 9 -5.09 36.95 3.08
N ILE A 10 -5.06 37.22 4.39
CA ILE A 10 -4.92 36.16 5.40
C ILE A 10 -6.11 35.21 5.32
N GLY A 11 -7.34 35.74 5.24
CA GLY A 11 -8.54 34.92 5.10
C GLY A 11 -8.51 34.02 3.87
N ILE A 12 -8.15 34.56 2.71
CA ILE A 12 -8.01 33.79 1.47
C ILE A 12 -6.93 32.72 1.61
N GLY A 13 -5.78 33.06 2.18
CA GLY A 13 -4.67 32.12 2.38
C GLY A 13 -5.04 30.95 3.29
N VAL A 14 -5.75 31.20 4.39
CA VAL A 14 -6.22 30.15 5.30
C VAL A 14 -7.22 29.23 4.61
N ILE A 15 -8.21 29.79 3.90
CA ILE A 15 -9.21 28.99 3.18
C ILE A 15 -8.55 28.15 2.08
N ALA A 16 -7.65 28.74 1.29
CA ALA A 16 -6.91 28.03 0.24
C ALA A 16 -6.02 26.92 0.82
N GLY A 17 -5.31 27.20 1.92
CA GLY A 17 -4.47 26.21 2.60
C GLY A 17 -5.26 25.03 3.14
N LEU A 18 -6.43 25.30 3.74
CA LEU A 18 -7.33 24.23 4.22
C LEU A 18 -7.89 23.40 3.07
N ALA A 19 -8.38 24.04 2.01
CA ALA A 19 -8.92 23.35 0.84
C ALA A 19 -7.85 22.48 0.15
N PHE A 20 -6.64 23.01 0.00
CA PHE A 20 -5.51 22.26 -0.56
C PHE A 20 -5.06 21.12 0.34
N GLY A 21 -5.05 21.33 1.66
CA GLY A 21 -4.76 20.28 2.63
C GLY A 21 -5.73 19.09 2.55
N VAL A 22 -7.04 19.37 2.45
CA VAL A 22 -8.06 18.32 2.26
C VAL A 22 -7.85 17.57 0.95
N TYR A 23 -7.58 18.29 -0.15
CA TYR A 23 -7.29 17.68 -1.44
C TYR A 23 -6.10 16.71 -1.40
N LEU A 24 -5.01 17.08 -0.71
CA LEU A 24 -3.83 16.22 -0.57
C LEU A 24 -4.09 14.95 0.25
N ILE A 25 -4.97 15.00 1.25
CA ILE A 25 -5.35 13.82 2.06
C ILE A 25 -6.07 12.78 1.18
N ASP A 26 -6.95 13.24 0.28
CA ASP A 26 -7.72 12.38 -0.61
C ASP A 26 -6.81 11.69 -1.64
N VAL A 27 -5.87 12.43 -2.26
CA VAL A 27 -4.89 11.87 -3.21
C VAL A 27 -4.01 10.77 -2.60
N LYS A 28 -3.66 10.90 -1.31
CA LYS A 28 -2.88 9.87 -0.61
C LYS A 28 -3.63 8.54 -0.49
N SER A 29 -4.96 8.56 -0.57
CA SER A 29 -5.83 7.39 -0.43
C SER A 29 -6.07 6.66 -1.76
N THR A 30 -5.06 6.61 -2.63
CA THR A 30 -5.14 5.86 -3.90
C THR A 30 -5.30 4.37 -3.59
N SER A 31 -6.37 3.76 -4.13
CA SER A 31 -6.67 2.33 -3.98
C SER A 31 -5.48 1.47 -4.42
N GLN A 32 -4.84 0.81 -3.46
CA GLN A 32 -3.71 -0.10 -3.73
C GLN A 32 -4.18 -1.42 -4.37
N LEU A 33 -5.48 -1.69 -4.39
CA LEU A 33 -6.10 -2.92 -4.89
C LEU A 33 -6.98 -2.60 -6.09
N VAL A 34 -6.66 -3.19 -7.24
CA VAL A 34 -7.45 -3.04 -8.48
C VAL A 34 -7.74 -4.43 -9.04
N PHE A 35 -9.03 -4.75 -9.16
CA PHE A 35 -9.47 -6.01 -9.73
C PHE A 35 -9.50 -5.95 -11.26
N VAL A 36 -8.98 -6.98 -11.91
CA VAL A 36 -8.91 -7.09 -13.37
C VAL A 36 -9.30 -8.50 -13.81
N GLU A 37 -9.75 -8.62 -15.05
CA GLU A 37 -10.11 -9.92 -15.63
C GLU A 37 -8.84 -10.71 -16.02
N GLY A 38 -8.81 -12.01 -15.73
CA GLY A 38 -7.67 -12.89 -15.97
C GLY A 38 -6.77 -13.10 -14.75
N PRO A 39 -5.54 -13.62 -14.91
CA PRO A 39 -4.60 -13.82 -13.81
C PRO A 39 -4.01 -12.48 -13.35
N SER A 40 -4.20 -12.14 -12.08
CA SER A 40 -3.67 -10.90 -11.51
C SER A 40 -3.42 -11.03 -10.02
N VAL A 41 -2.38 -10.36 -9.54
CA VAL A 41 -2.01 -10.31 -8.12
C VAL A 41 -1.74 -8.87 -7.73
N SER A 42 -2.24 -8.48 -6.56
CA SER A 42 -1.99 -7.17 -5.96
C SER A 42 -1.28 -7.36 -4.63
N ILE A 43 -0.28 -6.53 -4.38
CA ILE A 43 0.43 -6.47 -3.10
C ILE A 43 0.04 -5.16 -2.44
N VAL A 44 -0.59 -5.25 -1.28
CA VAL A 44 -1.08 -4.09 -0.54
C VAL A 44 -0.51 -4.08 0.87
N THR A 45 -0.30 -2.90 1.40
CA THR A 45 0.14 -2.67 2.78
C THR A 45 -0.87 -1.80 3.50
N GLU A 46 -0.79 -1.72 4.83
CA GLU A 46 -1.74 -0.92 5.61
C GLU A 46 -1.59 0.57 5.33
N LYS A 47 -0.42 0.99 4.86
CA LYS A 47 -0.09 2.37 4.50
C LYS A 47 1.09 2.43 3.52
N SER A 48 1.29 3.60 2.91
CA SER A 48 2.38 3.84 1.94
C SER A 48 3.74 4.08 2.58
N ASP A 49 3.77 4.64 3.79
CA ASP A 49 5.00 5.11 4.43
C ASP A 49 5.12 4.55 5.85
N PHE A 50 6.26 3.94 6.14
CA PHE A 50 6.58 3.35 7.44
C PHE A 50 7.75 4.06 8.09
N LYS A 51 7.73 4.13 9.42
CA LYS A 51 8.92 4.55 10.18
C LYS A 51 9.84 3.35 10.34
N LYS A 52 11.14 3.60 10.50
CA LYS A 52 12.11 2.54 10.77
C LYS A 52 11.73 1.76 12.04
N GLY A 53 11.76 0.43 11.97
CA GLY A 53 11.42 -0.46 13.09
C GLY A 53 9.92 -0.66 13.30
N GLU A 54 9.08 -0.13 12.41
CA GLU A 54 7.65 -0.41 12.41
C GLU A 54 7.38 -1.72 11.66
N ALA A 55 6.51 -2.56 12.22
CA ALA A 55 6.07 -3.78 11.55
C ALA A 55 5.17 -3.42 10.35
N ILE A 56 5.43 -4.06 9.22
CA ILE A 56 4.70 -3.90 7.96
C ILE A 56 3.86 -5.16 7.73
N LYS A 57 2.54 -5.03 7.66
CA LYS A 57 1.64 -6.10 7.22
C LYS A 57 1.47 -5.99 5.71
N ILE A 58 1.90 -7.03 5.04
CA ILE A 58 1.90 -7.17 3.59
C ILE A 58 0.82 -8.18 3.27
N ARG A 59 -0.15 -7.75 2.47
CA ARG A 59 -1.25 -8.61 2.04
C ARG A 59 -1.13 -8.85 0.53
N ILE A 60 -1.09 -10.11 0.17
CA ILE A 60 -1.08 -10.56 -1.23
C ILE A 60 -2.51 -10.97 -1.55
N VAL A 61 -3.13 -10.29 -2.51
CA VAL A 61 -4.52 -10.52 -2.92
C VAL A 61 -4.52 -11.03 -4.35
N ASN A 62 -5.27 -12.10 -4.61
CA ASN A 62 -5.60 -12.46 -5.99
C ASN A 62 -6.65 -11.47 -6.50
N SER A 63 -6.18 -10.45 -7.21
CA SER A 63 -7.01 -9.42 -7.83
C SER A 63 -7.54 -9.82 -9.22
N GLY A 64 -7.31 -11.07 -9.62
CA GLY A 64 -7.78 -11.63 -10.88
C GLY A 64 -9.13 -12.32 -10.79
N THR A 65 -9.49 -13.00 -11.87
CA THR A 65 -10.66 -13.89 -11.96
C THR A 65 -10.27 -15.37 -12.08
N VAL A 66 -8.98 -15.68 -12.02
CA VAL A 66 -8.43 -17.04 -12.17
C VAL A 66 -7.62 -17.41 -10.91
N PRO A 67 -7.74 -18.64 -10.38
CA PRO A 67 -6.92 -19.11 -9.26
C PRO A 67 -5.42 -19.06 -9.57
N LEU A 68 -4.61 -18.69 -8.58
CA LEU A 68 -3.16 -18.67 -8.68
C LEU A 68 -2.56 -19.80 -7.83
N THR A 69 -1.61 -20.54 -8.40
CA THR A 69 -0.91 -21.63 -7.71
C THR A 69 0.56 -21.26 -7.51
N PHE A 70 1.04 -21.49 -6.29
CA PHE A 70 2.41 -21.23 -5.86
C PHE A 70 3.07 -22.52 -5.38
N HIS A 71 4.38 -22.63 -5.59
CA HIS A 71 5.14 -23.84 -5.26
C HIS A 71 5.41 -24.00 -3.75
N ASP A 72 5.18 -22.95 -2.96
CA ASP A 72 5.49 -22.91 -1.55
C ASP A 72 4.52 -22.03 -0.74
N SER A 73 4.66 -21.99 0.58
CA SER A 73 3.82 -21.18 1.46
C SER A 73 4.24 -19.70 1.55
N SER A 74 5.29 -19.29 0.83
CA SER A 74 5.73 -17.89 0.78
C SER A 74 4.97 -17.07 -0.26
N TYR A 75 4.21 -17.74 -1.13
CA TYR A 75 3.53 -17.13 -2.28
C TYR A 75 4.51 -16.32 -3.16
N GLY A 76 5.79 -16.71 -3.16
CA GLY A 76 6.87 -16.03 -3.90
C GLY A 76 7.28 -14.67 -3.33
N LEU A 77 6.81 -14.28 -2.14
CA LEU A 77 7.07 -12.95 -1.57
C LEU A 77 8.56 -12.74 -1.28
N LYS A 78 9.12 -11.69 -1.87
CA LYS A 78 10.49 -11.24 -1.63
C LYS A 78 10.51 -9.73 -1.56
N ILE A 79 11.06 -9.20 -0.48
CA ILE A 79 11.25 -7.77 -0.30
C ILE A 79 12.70 -7.44 -0.58
N THR A 80 12.92 -6.50 -1.49
CA THR A 80 14.25 -6.06 -1.87
C THR A 80 14.38 -4.56 -1.64
N GLY A 81 15.59 -4.12 -1.31
CA GLY A 81 15.91 -2.69 -1.33
C GLY A 81 15.98 -2.16 -2.76
N LEU A 82 16.08 -0.84 -2.92
CA LEU A 82 16.26 -0.23 -4.25
C LEU A 82 17.51 -0.74 -5.00
N SER A 83 18.49 -1.27 -4.27
CA SER A 83 19.69 -1.92 -4.82
C SER A 83 19.45 -3.36 -5.32
N GLY A 84 18.25 -3.91 -5.15
CA GLY A 84 17.91 -5.32 -5.43
C GLY A 84 18.38 -6.30 -4.36
N ILE A 85 19.01 -5.84 -3.28
CA ILE A 85 19.44 -6.68 -2.16
C ILE A 85 18.19 -7.22 -1.44
N LEU A 86 18.13 -8.54 -1.26
CA LEU A 86 17.06 -9.19 -0.50
C LEU A 86 17.11 -8.73 0.97
N MET A 87 16.02 -8.10 1.42
CA MET A 87 15.86 -7.63 2.80
C MET A 87 15.02 -8.59 3.62
N TYR A 88 14.01 -9.22 3.01
CA TYR A 88 13.12 -10.15 3.70
C TYR A 88 12.50 -11.16 2.73
N ALA A 89 12.32 -12.38 3.24
CA ALA A 89 11.51 -13.42 2.63
C ALA A 89 10.80 -14.19 3.76
N PRO A 90 9.49 -14.47 3.67
CA PRO A 90 8.79 -15.26 4.67
C PRO A 90 9.38 -16.67 4.81
N VAL A 91 9.18 -17.27 5.98
CA VAL A 91 9.46 -18.69 6.18
C VAL A 91 8.57 -19.50 5.24
N SER A 92 9.20 -20.35 4.42
CA SER A 92 8.54 -21.09 3.36
C SER A 92 8.50 -22.59 3.67
N ALA A 93 7.30 -23.16 3.74
CA ALA A 93 7.09 -24.59 3.76
C ALA A 93 6.94 -25.10 2.31
N GLN A 94 7.50 -26.29 2.03
CA GLN A 94 7.44 -26.94 0.71
C GLN A 94 6.06 -27.54 0.47
N VAL A 95 5.04 -26.69 0.36
CA VAL A 95 3.64 -27.06 0.10
C VAL A 95 3.09 -26.22 -1.03
N ILE A 96 2.31 -26.85 -1.92
CA ILE A 96 1.64 -26.13 -3.00
C ILE A 96 0.53 -25.29 -2.36
N SER A 97 0.61 -23.97 -2.55
CA SER A 97 -0.38 -23.02 -2.04
C SER A 97 -1.23 -22.51 -3.19
N ASN A 98 -2.55 -22.48 -2.99
CA ASN A 98 -3.47 -21.88 -3.95
C ASN A 98 -4.04 -20.58 -3.36
N LEU A 99 -4.28 -19.61 -4.22
CA LEU A 99 -4.93 -18.34 -3.90
C LEU A 99 -6.09 -18.16 -4.89
N ASP A 100 -7.32 -18.40 -4.43
CA ASP A 100 -8.50 -18.28 -5.26
C ASP A 100 -8.84 -16.81 -5.56
N PRO A 101 -9.63 -16.52 -6.62
CA PRO A 101 -10.00 -15.15 -6.96
C PRO A 101 -10.66 -14.42 -5.78
N GLY A 102 -10.08 -13.29 -5.37
CA GLY A 102 -10.55 -12.51 -4.23
C GLY A 102 -9.98 -12.93 -2.87
N ASP A 103 -9.32 -14.08 -2.77
CA ASP A 103 -8.65 -14.49 -1.53
C ASP A 103 -7.37 -13.69 -1.30
N ASP A 104 -6.99 -13.61 -0.02
CA ASP A 104 -5.78 -12.95 0.41
C ASP A 104 -5.01 -13.69 1.50
N ILE A 105 -3.71 -13.41 1.55
CA ILE A 105 -2.80 -13.90 2.59
C ILE A 105 -2.00 -12.73 3.16
N GLU A 106 -1.82 -12.72 4.48
CA GLU A 106 -1.08 -11.68 5.21
C GLU A 106 0.26 -12.19 5.72
N PHE A 107 1.30 -11.37 5.54
CA PHE A 107 2.63 -11.54 6.11
C PHE A 107 2.96 -10.33 6.97
N SER A 108 3.68 -10.55 8.07
CA SER A 108 4.24 -9.47 8.88
C SER A 108 5.76 -9.42 8.71
N TRP A 109 6.30 -8.24 8.47
CA TRP A 109 7.73 -7.98 8.40
C TRP A 109 8.14 -6.90 9.40
N ASP A 110 9.03 -7.25 10.32
CA ASP A 110 9.71 -6.32 11.22
C ASP A 110 10.99 -5.78 10.56
N GLN A 111 10.96 -4.52 10.14
CA GLN A 111 12.07 -3.84 9.43
C GLN A 111 13.30 -3.58 10.32
#